data_AF-A0A166IWX2-F1
#
_entry.id   AF-A0A166IWX2-F1
#
_cell.length_a   1.000
_cell.length_b   1.000
_cell.length_c   1.000
_cell.angle_alpha   90.00
_cell.angle_beta   90.00
_cell.angle_gamma   90.00
#
_symmetry.space_group_name_H-M   'P 1'
#
loop_
_entity.id
_entity.type
_entity.pdbx_description
1 polymer ?
#
loop_
_entity_poly.entity_id
_entity_poly.type
_entity_poly.pdbx_seq_one_letter_code
_entity_poly.pdbx_strand_id
1 'polypeptide(L)'
;MMAPLEAPCTSAVCLGLGSPTDSRNSRAQLWLLLEICKSLNIPRHSIKLYDPAFSEQDIADLSDLGLSIVSENLHGKYIAITPTFFYLPHCGLAIYENLIRSNWQAGLVRHLRLLANEFLNYVER
;
A
#
# COMPACT_ATOMS: atom_id res chain seq x y z
N MET A 1 14.63 -16.85 16.81
CA MET A 1 13.72 -15.91 17.48
C MET A 1 13.65 -14.68 16.59
N MET A 2 12.54 -14.46 15.87
CA MET A 2 12.37 -13.22 15.10
C MET A 2 12.36 -12.06 16.09
N ALA A 3 13.19 -11.04 15.86
CA ALA A 3 13.15 -9.83 16.67
C ALA A 3 11.71 -9.28 16.68
N PRO A 4 11.20 -8.78 17.82
CA PRO A 4 9.88 -8.18 17.85
C PRO A 4 9.81 -7.10 16.77
N LEU A 5 8.72 -7.10 15.99
CA LEU A 5 8.44 -6.02 15.06
C LEU A 5 8.48 -4.71 15.85
N GLU A 6 9.49 -3.87 15.59
CA GLU A 6 9.56 -2.51 16.11
C GLU A 6 8.24 -1.81 15.80
N ALA A 7 7.63 -1.22 16.84
CA ALA A 7 6.41 -0.40 16.92
C ALA A 7 5.25 -0.72 15.94
N PRO A 8 3.99 -0.77 16.41
CA PRO A 8 2.85 -1.08 15.55
C PRO A 8 2.70 -0.09 14.39
N CYS A 9 2.26 -0.58 13.24
CA CYS A 9 1.90 0.29 12.13
C CYS A 9 0.71 1.17 12.51
N THR A 10 0.83 2.47 12.28
CA THR A 10 -0.26 3.43 12.54
C THR A 10 -1.00 3.85 11.27
N SER A 11 -0.46 3.52 10.10
CA SER A 11 -1.04 3.84 8.80
C SER A 11 -0.72 2.76 7.76
N ALA A 12 -1.49 2.78 6.67
CA ALA A 12 -1.28 1.91 5.53
C ALA A 12 -1.34 2.68 4.21
N VAL A 13 -0.62 2.19 3.21
CA VAL A 13 -0.67 2.68 1.84
C VAL A 13 -0.85 1.49 0.91
N CYS A 14 -1.88 1.50 0.08
CA CYS A 14 -2.10 0.51 -0.97
C CYS A 14 -1.91 1.15 -2.35
N LEU A 15 -1.04 0.54 -3.16
CA LEU A 15 -0.80 0.94 -4.54
C LEU A 15 -1.05 -0.25 -5.46
N GLY A 16 -1.73 -0.04 -6.58
CA GLY A 16 -1.92 -1.11 -7.56
C GLY A 16 -3.04 -2.10 -7.18
N LEU A 17 -4.13 -1.63 -6.56
CA LEU A 17 -5.27 -2.46 -6.18
C LEU A 17 -6.08 -2.96 -7.40
N GLY A 18 -6.11 -2.18 -8.49
CA GLY A 18 -7.08 -2.27 -9.58
C GLY A 18 -8.49 -1.81 -9.18
N SER A 19 -9.42 -1.75 -10.13
CA SER A 19 -10.81 -1.31 -9.91
C SER A 19 -11.66 -2.36 -9.18
N PRO A 20 -12.12 -2.12 -7.92
CA PRO A 20 -13.04 -3.04 -7.24
C PRO A 20 -14.42 -3.12 -7.90
N THR A 21 -14.88 -2.08 -8.60
CA THR A 21 -16.14 -2.12 -9.36
C THR A 21 -16.05 -3.14 -10.50
N ASP A 22 -14.94 -3.12 -11.25
CA ASP A 22 -14.82 -3.90 -12.49
C ASP A 22 -14.16 -5.28 -12.29
N SER A 23 -13.45 -5.51 -11.17
CA SER A 23 -12.63 -6.71 -10.99
C SER A 23 -12.91 -7.46 -9.69
N ARG A 24 -13.27 -8.74 -9.82
CA ARG A 24 -13.39 -9.66 -8.67
C ARG A 24 -12.08 -9.82 -7.92
N ASN A 25 -10.96 -9.79 -8.63
CA ASN A 25 -9.64 -9.89 -8.01
C ASN A 25 -9.36 -8.63 -7.17
N SER A 26 -9.65 -7.43 -7.69
CA SER A 26 -9.49 -6.18 -6.94
C SER A 26 -10.38 -6.12 -5.69
N ARG A 27 -11.61 -6.65 -5.76
CA ARG A 27 -12.45 -6.82 -4.55
C ARG A 27 -11.84 -7.76 -3.53
N ALA A 28 -11.26 -8.88 -3.96
CA ALA A 28 -10.59 -9.81 -3.05
C ALA A 28 -9.33 -9.17 -2.41
N GLN A 29 -8.53 -8.44 -3.19
CA GLN A 29 -7.38 -7.69 -2.66
C GLN A 29 -7.82 -6.60 -1.67
N LEU A 30 -8.93 -5.89 -1.95
CA LEU A 30 -9.50 -4.89 -1.05
C LEU A 30 -9.94 -5.54 0.27
N TRP A 31 -10.65 -6.67 0.18
CA TRP A 31 -11.08 -7.41 1.36
C TRP A 31 -9.88 -7.85 2.22
N LEU A 32 -8.83 -8.39 1.60
CA LEU A 32 -7.60 -8.78 2.30
C LEU A 32 -6.92 -7.58 2.97
N LEU A 33 -6.79 -6.44 2.26
CA LEU A 33 -6.24 -5.20 2.80
C LEU A 33 -6.99 -4.77 4.07
N LEU A 34 -8.32 -4.78 4.02
CA LEU A 34 -9.17 -4.38 5.13
C LEU A 34 -9.02 -5.31 6.34
N GLU A 35 -9.00 -6.63 6.14
CA GLU A 35 -8.84 -7.59 7.24
C GLU A 35 -7.44 -7.54 7.87
N ILE A 36 -6.39 -7.32 7.07
CA ILE A 36 -5.03 -7.11 7.59
C ILE A 36 -4.99 -5.81 8.41
N CYS A 37 -5.47 -4.70 7.86
CA CYS A 37 -5.44 -3.41 8.57
C CYS A 37 -6.25 -3.45 9.86
N LYS A 38 -7.39 -4.13 9.86
CA LYS A 38 -8.19 -4.40 11.07
C LYS A 38 -7.40 -5.20 12.11
N SER A 39 -6.70 -6.26 11.69
CA SER A 39 -5.86 -7.09 12.57
C SER A 39 -4.66 -6.32 13.15
N LEU A 40 -4.16 -5.33 12.40
CA LEU A 40 -3.10 -4.42 12.83
C LEU A 40 -3.61 -3.20 13.61
N ASN A 41 -4.92 -3.07 13.83
CA ASN A 41 -5.56 -1.90 14.45
C ASN A 41 -5.28 -0.57 13.72
N ILE A 42 -5.10 -0.61 12.40
CA ILE A 42 -4.94 0.59 11.56
C ILE A 42 -6.32 1.18 11.28
N PRO A 43 -6.60 2.45 11.66
CA PRO A 43 -7.87 3.10 11.36
C PRO A 43 -8.09 3.25 9.86
N ARG A 44 -9.34 3.10 9.39
CA ARG A 44 -9.67 3.17 7.95
C ARG A 44 -9.24 4.48 7.29
N HIS A 45 -9.42 5.61 7.97
CA HIS A 45 -9.00 6.92 7.46
C HIS A 45 -7.47 7.05 7.29
N SER A 46 -6.70 6.23 8.01
CA SER A 46 -5.23 6.14 7.89
C SER A 46 -4.77 5.16 6.81
N ILE A 47 -5.69 4.56 6.05
CA ILE A 47 -5.40 3.72 4.89
C ILE A 47 -5.52 4.59 3.65
N LYS A 48 -4.40 4.81 2.97
CA LYS A 48 -4.33 5.57 1.72
C LYS A 48 -4.33 4.63 0.52
N LEU A 49 -5.11 4.94 -0.51
CA LEU A 49 -5.18 4.15 -1.73
C LEU A 49 -4.86 5.01 -2.94
N TYR A 50 -4.14 4.42 -3.89
CA TYR A 50 -3.96 4.98 -5.22
C TYR A 50 -3.88 3.87 -6.26
N ASP A 51 -4.68 4.00 -7.31
CA ASP A 51 -4.55 3.22 -8.53
C ASP A 51 -5.03 4.05 -9.72
N PRO A 52 -4.28 4.14 -10.83
CA PRO A 52 -4.76 4.82 -12.04
C PRO A 52 -5.98 4.14 -12.67
N ALA A 53 -6.31 2.90 -12.30
CA ALA A 53 -7.49 2.18 -12.78
C ALA A 53 -8.77 2.49 -11.98
N PHE A 54 -8.71 3.32 -10.92
CA PHE A 54 -9.92 3.70 -10.20
C PHE A 54 -10.85 4.54 -11.08
N SER A 55 -12.09 4.09 -11.19
CA SER A 55 -13.21 4.87 -11.71
C SER A 55 -13.74 5.86 -10.67
N GLU A 56 -14.60 6.79 -11.09
CA GLU A 56 -15.31 7.68 -10.16
C GLU A 56 -16.13 6.90 -9.12
N GLN A 57 -16.75 5.78 -9.54
CA GLN A 57 -17.49 4.90 -8.64
C GLN A 57 -16.58 4.23 -7.62
N ASP A 58 -15.39 3.76 -8.04
CA ASP A 58 -14.42 3.18 -7.11
C ASP A 58 -14.01 4.20 -6.05
N ILE A 59 -13.72 5.44 -6.46
CA ILE A 59 -13.34 6.52 -5.55
C ILE A 59 -14.45 6.79 -4.55
N ALA A 60 -15.71 6.88 -5.00
CA ALA A 60 -16.86 7.10 -4.14
C ALA A 60 -17.02 5.95 -3.13
N ASP A 61 -17.08 4.70 -3.60
CA ASP A 61 -17.30 3.52 -2.75
C ASP A 61 -16.18 3.34 -1.72
N LEU A 62 -14.93 3.52 -2.14
CA LEU A 62 -13.78 3.43 -1.23
C LEU A 62 -13.78 4.56 -0.19
N SER A 63 -14.20 5.76 -0.57
CA SER A 63 -14.34 6.89 0.36
C SER A 63 -15.47 6.66 1.36
N ASP A 64 -16.60 6.08 0.92
CA ASP A 64 -17.74 5.71 1.78
C ASP A 64 -17.36 4.61 2.78
N LEU A 65 -16.41 3.75 2.43
CA LEU A 65 -15.78 2.81 3.36
C LEU A 65 -14.86 3.49 4.39
N GLY A 66 -14.66 4.81 4.30
CA GLY A 66 -13.82 5.61 5.19
C GLY A 66 -12.33 5.51 4.86
N LEU A 67 -11.97 5.14 3.64
CA LEU A 67 -10.59 5.07 3.17
C LEU A 67 -10.17 6.40 2.53
N SER A 68 -8.88 6.71 2.57
CA SER A 68 -8.36 7.94 1.99
C SER A 68 -7.87 7.72 0.56
N ILE A 69 -8.48 8.37 -0.43
CA ILE A 69 -8.01 8.33 -1.83
C ILE A 69 -6.96 9.40 -2.06
N VAL A 70 -5.82 9.00 -2.63
CA VAL A 70 -4.79 9.93 -3.08
C VAL A 70 -5.16 10.39 -4.49
N SER A 71 -5.29 11.69 -4.71
CA SER A 71 -5.66 12.26 -6.02
C SER A 71 -4.48 12.37 -6.99
N GLU A 72 -3.25 12.37 -6.48
CA GLU A 72 -2.05 12.59 -7.28
C GLU A 72 -1.19 11.33 -7.40
N ASN A 73 -0.64 11.11 -8.60
CA ASN A 73 0.34 10.05 -8.81
C ASN A 73 1.69 10.44 -8.20
N LEU A 74 1.96 9.94 -6.99
CA LEU A 74 3.28 10.14 -6.35
C LEU A 74 4.39 9.27 -6.95
N HIS A 75 4.08 8.47 -7.98
CA HIS A 75 5.01 7.56 -8.66
C HIS A 75 5.77 6.63 -7.69
N GLY A 76 5.15 6.26 -6.57
CA GLY A 76 5.78 5.43 -5.53
C GLY A 76 6.70 6.17 -4.55
N LYS A 77 6.87 7.49 -4.65
CA LYS A 77 7.75 8.31 -3.78
C LYS A 77 7.09 8.64 -2.44
N TYR A 78 6.74 7.61 -1.67
CA TYR A 78 6.20 7.76 -0.31
C TYR A 78 7.33 7.71 0.73
N ILE A 79 7.24 8.55 1.77
CA ILE A 79 8.18 8.56 2.90
C ILE A 79 7.45 8.06 4.15
N ALA A 80 7.93 6.96 4.75
CA ALA A 80 7.39 6.35 5.94
C ALA A 80 8.02 6.96 7.20
N ILE A 81 7.50 8.13 7.62
CA ILE A 81 7.98 8.83 8.84
C ILE A 81 7.78 7.95 10.09
N THR A 82 6.73 7.15 10.13
CA THR A 82 6.45 6.13 11.14
C THR A 82 6.35 4.75 10.50
N PRO A 83 6.42 3.64 11.28
CA PRO A 83 6.12 2.31 10.76
C PRO A 83 4.80 2.30 9.98
N THR A 84 4.88 1.95 8.70
CA THR A 84 3.78 2.07 7.75
C THR A 84 3.66 0.77 6.96
N PHE A 85 2.45 0.24 6.89
CA PHE A 85 2.14 -0.94 6.11
C PHE A 85 1.92 -0.57 4.63
N PHE A 86 2.73 -1.13 3.73
CA PHE A 86 2.56 -0.95 2.29
C PHE A 86 2.06 -2.24 1.67
N TYR A 87 0.94 -2.15 0.97
CA TYR A 87 0.35 -3.25 0.23
C TYR A 87 0.41 -3.00 -1.27
N LEU A 88 1.17 -3.82 -1.99
CA LEU A 88 1.62 -3.54 -3.37
C LEU A 88 1.35 -4.74 -4.31
N PRO A 89 0.09 -5.21 -4.46
CA PRO A 89 -0.19 -6.47 -5.15
C PRO A 89 0.17 -6.48 -6.65
N HIS A 90 0.01 -5.35 -7.36
CA HIS A 90 0.24 -5.29 -8.81
C HIS A 90 1.11 -4.12 -9.26
N CYS A 91 2.07 -3.73 -8.43
CA CYS A 91 3.00 -2.65 -8.77
C CYS A 91 4.11 -3.12 -9.73
N GLY A 92 4.50 -2.23 -10.65
CA GLY A 92 5.71 -2.40 -11.47
C GLY A 92 6.99 -2.06 -10.70
N LEU A 93 8.15 -2.50 -11.20
CA LEU A 93 9.46 -2.34 -10.57
C LEU A 93 9.75 -0.90 -10.12
N ALA A 94 9.45 0.08 -10.97
CA ALA A 94 9.71 1.50 -10.70
C ALA A 94 9.03 2.01 -9.41
N ILE A 95 7.87 1.47 -9.04
CA ILE A 95 7.18 1.84 -7.80
C ILE A 95 7.96 1.36 -6.57
N TYR A 96 8.45 0.13 -6.60
CA TYR A 96 9.29 -0.43 -5.53
C TYR A 96 10.61 0.32 -5.39
N GLU A 97 11.29 0.58 -6.51
CA GLU A 97 12.54 1.34 -6.52
C GLU A 97 12.35 2.73 -5.93
N ASN A 98 11.30 3.45 -6.34
CA ASN A 98 11.02 4.79 -5.83
C ASN A 98 10.71 4.76 -4.34
N LEU A 99 9.91 3.80 -3.87
CA LEU A 99 9.56 3.67 -2.45
C LEU A 99 10.81 3.38 -1.60
N ILE A 100 11.58 2.37 -1.99
CA ILE A 100 12.78 1.95 -1.26
C ILE A 100 13.82 3.07 -1.27
N ARG A 101 14.10 3.67 -2.45
CA ARG A 101 15.09 4.74 -2.60
C ARG A 101 14.73 5.97 -1.77
N SER A 102 13.46 6.39 -1.79
CA SER A 102 13.01 7.57 -1.03
C SER A 102 13.22 7.37 0.48
N ASN A 103 12.92 6.18 0.99
CA ASN A 103 13.09 5.87 2.41
C ASN A 103 14.55 5.57 2.77
N TRP A 104 15.36 5.06 1.84
CA TRP A 104 16.80 4.88 2.02
C TRP A 104 17.51 6.22 2.18
N GLN A 105 17.24 7.15 1.27
CA GLN A 105 17.80 8.50 1.33
C GLN A 105 17.39 9.24 2.61
N ALA A 106 16.18 9.00 3.11
CA ALA A 106 15.70 9.58 4.36
C ALA A 106 16.17 8.85 5.63
N GLY A 107 16.83 7.69 5.53
CA GLY A 107 17.21 6.87 6.68
C GLY A 107 16.04 6.19 7.40
N LEU A 108 14.93 5.97 6.70
CA LEU A 108 13.64 5.49 7.22
C LEU A 108 13.22 4.11 6.69
N VAL A 109 14.10 3.36 6.02
CA VAL A 109 13.80 2.03 5.45
C VAL A 109 13.25 1.07 6.50
N ARG A 110 13.74 1.16 7.75
CA ARG A 110 13.26 0.34 8.89
C ARG A 110 11.78 0.53 9.21
N HIS A 111 11.13 1.59 8.72
CA HIS A 111 9.70 1.82 8.92
C HIS A 111 8.82 1.15 7.86
N LEU A 112 9.41 0.60 6.80
CA LEU A 112 8.65 -0.09 5.77
C LEU A 112 8.20 -1.48 6.28
N ARG A 113 6.91 -1.78 6.13
CA ARG A 113 6.35 -3.13 6.29
C ARG A 113 5.65 -3.49 5.00
N LEU A 114 6.27 -4.32 4.17
CA LEU A 114 5.81 -4.56 2.81
C LEU A 114 5.05 -5.90 2.73
N LEU A 115 3.84 -5.87 2.18
CA LEU A 115 3.21 -7.03 1.56
C LEU A 115 3.19 -6.77 0.05
N ALA A 116 4.11 -7.43 -0.65
CA ALA A 116 4.47 -7.13 -2.03
C ALA A 116 4.74 -8.41 -2.81
N ASN A 117 4.88 -8.28 -4.13
CA ASN A 117 5.38 -9.35 -4.97
C ASN A 117 6.82 -9.74 -4.59
N GLU A 118 7.19 -10.97 -4.92
CA GLU A 118 8.55 -11.45 -4.73
C GLU A 118 9.54 -10.66 -5.60
N PHE A 119 10.53 -10.04 -4.96
CA PHE A 119 11.47 -9.16 -5.65
C PHE A 119 12.44 -9.88 -6.59
N LEU A 120 12.71 -11.16 -6.37
CA LEU A 120 13.59 -11.96 -7.22
C LEU A 120 13.10 -12.02 -8.67
N ASN A 121 11.78 -12.00 -8.88
CA ASN A 121 11.17 -11.97 -10.20
C ASN A 121 11.56 -10.74 -11.06
N TYR A 122 12.12 -9.69 -10.44
CA TYR A 122 12.59 -8.50 -11.15
C TYR A 122 14.10 -8.47 -11.39
N VAL A 123 14.89 -9.32 -10.72
CA VAL A 123 16.35 -9.36 -10.85
C VAL A 123 16.76 -10.20 -12.08
N GLU A 124 15.93 -11.15 -12.48
CA GLU A 124 16.19 -12.10 -13.57
C GLU A 124 15.73 -11.60 -14.96
N ARG A 125 15.55 -10.29 -15.14
CA ARG A 125 15.13 -9.68 -16.42
C ARG A 125 16.18 -8.75 -17.02
#